data_AF-A0A662HP38-F1
#
_entry.id   AF-A0A662HP38-F1
#
_cell.length_a   1.000
_cell.length_b   1.000
_cell.length_c   1.000
_cell.angle_alpha   90.00
_cell.angle_beta   90.00
_cell.angle_gamma   90.00
#
_symmetry.space_group_name_H-M   'P 1'
#
loop_
_entity.id
_entity.type
_entity.pdbx_description
1 polymer ?
#
loop_
_entity_poly.entity_id
_entity_poly.type
_entity_poly.pdbx_seq_one_letter_code
_entity_poly.pdbx_strand_id
1 'polypeptide(L)'
;MILFRKKSADTVINECVLSLRTCYTLLIASRRALRKDIRSMMMLVGLPPTALSNIHFNSAISNLMRVRKRLTKLCSSERIPHHLIEALDDVIMTIPNSKSELRDMSVDDLYRLIESCIQKLTYIRSELELYNIQP
;
A
#
# COMPACT_ATOMS: atom_id res chain seq x y z
N MET A 1 5.69 -6.48 33.63
CA MET A 1 4.75 -5.76 32.74
C MET A 1 5.54 -5.28 31.53
N ILE A 2 5.44 -5.97 30.38
CA ILE A 2 6.20 -5.57 29.18
C ILE A 2 5.49 -4.35 28.60
N LEU A 3 6.02 -3.15 28.86
CA LEU A 3 5.61 -1.93 28.14
C LEU A 3 6.00 -2.12 26.67
N PHE A 4 5.05 -2.51 25.83
CA PHE A 4 5.19 -2.34 24.39
C PHE A 4 5.36 -0.84 24.14
N ARG A 5 6.59 -0.40 23.89
CA ARG A 5 6.86 0.96 23.40
C ARG A 5 6.06 1.16 22.12
N LYS A 6 4.97 1.92 22.21
CA LYS A 6 4.14 2.28 21.05
C LYS A 6 5.04 3.05 20.06
N LYS A 7 5.14 2.58 18.81
CA LYS A 7 5.95 3.18 17.73
C LYS A 7 5.58 4.65 17.45
N SER A 8 6.55 5.48 17.05
CA SER A 8 6.28 6.87 16.64
C SER A 8 5.47 6.92 15.35
N ALA A 9 4.79 8.04 15.10
CA ALA A 9 4.02 8.24 13.85
C ALA A 9 4.92 8.11 12.61
N ASP A 10 6.11 8.71 12.66
CA ASP A 10 7.12 8.59 11.60
C ASP A 10 7.47 7.13 11.27
N THR A 11 7.76 6.31 12.29
CA THR A 11 8.08 4.89 12.06
C THR A 11 6.91 4.14 11.40
N VAL A 12 5.67 4.42 11.81
CA VAL A 12 4.49 3.78 11.22
C VAL A 12 4.30 4.20 9.77
N ILE A 13 4.47 5.49 9.46
CA ILE A 13 4.37 6.01 8.09
C ILE A 13 5.46 5.42 7.21
N ASN A 14 6.71 5.37 7.68
CA ASN A 14 7.82 4.75 6.97
C ASN A 14 7.56 3.27 6.65
N GLU A 15 7.05 2.50 7.61
CA GLU A 15 6.65 1.11 7.37
C GLU A 15 5.53 0.99 6.32
N CYS A 16 4.58 1.93 6.32
CA CYS A 16 3.51 1.97 5.33
C CYS A 16 4.06 2.28 3.93
N VAL A 17 4.96 3.26 3.80
CA VAL A 17 5.63 3.59 2.53
C VAL A 17 6.41 2.39 1.99
N LEU A 18 7.18 1.70 2.85
CA LEU A 18 7.91 0.48 2.47
C LEU A 18 6.97 -0.65 2.03
N SER A 19 5.84 -0.81 2.73
CA SER A 19 4.81 -1.79 2.36
C SER A 19 4.17 -1.47 1.00
N LEU A 20 3.90 -0.18 0.73
CA LEU A 20 3.37 0.27 -0.57
C LEU A 20 4.37 0.04 -1.70
N ARG A 21 5.66 0.34 -1.49
CA ARG A 21 6.73 0.01 -2.45
C ARG A 21 6.82 -1.50 -2.70
N THR A 22 6.58 -2.30 -1.66
CA THR A 22 6.51 -3.76 -1.81
C THR A 22 5.30 -4.19 -2.64
N CYS A 23 4.12 -3.57 -2.46
CA CYS A 23 2.97 -3.78 -3.32
C CYS A 23 3.30 -3.45 -4.79
N TYR A 24 3.98 -2.34 -5.04
CA TYR A 24 4.42 -1.94 -6.38
C TYR A 24 5.27 -3.05 -7.05
N THR A 25 6.29 -3.55 -6.34
CA THR A 25 7.13 -4.65 -6.81
C THR A 25 6.33 -5.94 -7.08
N LEU A 26 5.36 -6.26 -6.22
CA LEU A 26 4.49 -7.42 -6.40
C LEU A 26 3.58 -7.28 -7.62
N LEU A 27 3.03 -6.10 -7.88
CA LEU A 27 2.25 -5.85 -9.10
C LEU A 27 3.12 -5.99 -10.35
N ILE A 28 4.39 -5.53 -10.32
CA ILE A 28 5.34 -5.74 -11.42
C ILE A 28 5.58 -7.22 -11.65
N ALA A 29 5.80 -7.98 -10.58
CA ALA A 29 5.98 -9.42 -10.65
C ALA A 29 4.74 -10.13 -11.23
N SER A 30 3.54 -9.75 -10.78
CA SER A 30 2.26 -10.24 -11.31
C SER A 30 2.13 -9.96 -12.82
N ARG A 31 2.38 -8.72 -13.25
CA ARG A 31 2.31 -8.33 -14.67
C ARG A 31 3.34 -9.08 -15.52
N ARG A 32 4.55 -9.30 -15.01
CA ARG A 32 5.60 -10.09 -15.69
C ARG A 32 5.20 -11.56 -15.81
N ALA A 33 4.65 -12.15 -14.75
CA ALA A 33 4.13 -13.51 -14.75
C ALA A 33 3.01 -13.66 -15.78
N LEU A 34 2.02 -12.76 -15.79
CA LEU A 34 0.92 -12.76 -16.75
C LEU A 34 1.42 -12.67 -18.20
N ARG A 35 2.38 -11.79 -18.50
CA ARG A 35 2.97 -11.69 -19.86
C ARG A 35 3.71 -12.97 -20.27
N LYS A 36 4.44 -13.58 -19.34
CA LYS A 36 5.12 -14.87 -19.58
C LYS A 36 4.11 -15.98 -19.83
N ASP A 37 3.01 -15.98 -19.09
CA ASP A 37 1.95 -16.98 -19.24
C ASP A 37 1.26 -16.81 -20.60
N ILE A 38 0.85 -15.61 -20.98
CA ILE A 38 0.26 -15.33 -22.30
C ILE A 38 1.20 -15.79 -23.41
N ARG A 39 2.49 -15.45 -23.33
CA ARG A 39 3.48 -15.90 -24.32
C ARG A 39 3.59 -17.43 -24.37
N SER A 40 3.58 -18.09 -23.21
CA SER A 40 3.63 -19.56 -23.11
C SER A 40 2.36 -20.21 -23.68
N MET A 41 1.18 -19.64 -23.43
CA MET A 41 -0.10 -20.10 -23.97
C MET A 41 -0.21 -19.92 -25.48
N MET A 42 0.27 -18.78 -26.00
CA MET A 42 0.32 -18.57 -27.45
C MET A 42 1.18 -19.63 -28.14
N MET A 43 2.16 -20.21 -27.43
CA MET A 43 3.00 -21.30 -27.92
C MET A 43 2.43 -22.70 -27.63
N LEU A 44 1.59 -22.83 -26.59
CA LEU A 44 1.02 -24.09 -26.10
C LEU A 44 -0.48 -23.90 -25.89
N VAL A 45 -1.27 -24.34 -26.88
CA VAL A 45 -2.74 -24.34 -26.94
C VAL A 45 -3.43 -24.29 -25.57
N GLY A 46 -3.92 -23.11 -25.17
CA GLY A 46 -5.11 -22.96 -24.32
C GLY A 46 -5.01 -23.20 -22.81
N LEU A 47 -3.84 -23.08 -22.16
CA LEU A 47 -3.77 -23.17 -20.68
C LEU A 47 -4.14 -21.82 -20.02
N PRO A 48 -4.86 -21.76 -18.88
CA PRO A 48 -5.20 -20.49 -18.23
C PRO A 48 -3.97 -19.80 -17.57
N PRO A 49 -4.04 -18.48 -17.30
CA PRO A 49 -2.99 -17.74 -16.57
C PRO A 49 -2.61 -18.45 -15.27
N THR A 50 -1.30 -18.54 -14.97
CA THR A 50 -0.81 -19.38 -13.88
C THR A 50 -1.17 -18.82 -12.50
N ALA A 51 -1.22 -19.72 -11.52
CA ALA A 51 -1.40 -19.41 -10.10
C ALA A 51 -0.43 -18.34 -9.58
N LEU A 52 0.75 -18.17 -10.18
CA LEU A 52 1.79 -17.22 -9.75
C LEU A 52 1.39 -15.76 -9.93
N SER A 53 0.77 -15.40 -11.06
CA SER A 53 0.26 -14.02 -11.27
C SER A 53 -0.76 -13.65 -10.19
N ASN A 54 -1.67 -14.59 -9.90
CA ASN A 54 -2.69 -14.44 -8.87
C ASN A 54 -2.10 -14.41 -7.45
N ILE A 55 -1.02 -15.13 -7.15
CA ILE A 55 -0.35 -15.10 -5.85
C ILE A 55 0.25 -13.71 -5.58
N HIS A 56 0.98 -13.16 -6.55
CA HIS A 56 1.59 -11.84 -6.41
C HIS A 56 0.54 -10.73 -6.28
N PHE A 57 -0.52 -10.80 -7.10
CA PHE A 57 -1.64 -9.86 -7.04
C PHE A 57 -2.37 -9.90 -5.69
N ASN A 58 -2.76 -11.08 -5.23
CA ASN A 58 -3.42 -11.24 -3.92
C ASN A 58 -2.54 -10.83 -2.74
N SER A 59 -1.22 -11.01 -2.86
CA SER A 59 -0.25 -10.54 -1.86
C SER A 59 -0.19 -9.01 -1.82
N ALA A 60 -0.20 -8.35 -2.98
CA ALA A 60 -0.26 -6.88 -3.06
C ALA A 60 -1.54 -6.35 -2.42
N ILE A 61 -2.70 -6.92 -2.74
CA ILE A 61 -4.00 -6.56 -2.15
C ILE A 61 -4.00 -6.74 -0.63
N SER A 62 -3.48 -7.87 -0.15
CA SER A 62 -3.40 -8.12 1.29
C SER A 62 -2.48 -7.13 2.01
N ASN A 63 -1.39 -6.71 1.38
CA ASN A 63 -0.51 -5.69 1.93
C ASN A 63 -1.15 -4.29 1.90
N LEU A 64 -1.89 -3.93 0.85
CA LEU A 64 -2.67 -2.68 0.81
C LEU A 64 -3.68 -2.60 1.96
N MET A 65 -4.42 -3.68 2.22
CA MET A 65 -5.35 -3.73 3.35
C MET A 65 -4.65 -3.59 4.71
N ARG A 66 -3.44 -4.16 4.85
CA ARG A 66 -2.63 -3.99 6.06
C ARG A 66 -2.16 -2.54 6.22
N VAL A 67 -1.78 -1.88 5.12
CA VAL A 67 -1.42 -0.45 5.13
C VAL A 67 -2.61 0.38 5.57
N ARG A 68 -3.78 0.25 4.92
CA ARG A 68 -5.00 0.97 5.33
C ARG A 68 -5.29 0.79 6.81
N LYS A 69 -5.30 -0.44 7.31
CA LYS A 69 -5.54 -0.73 8.73
C LYS A 69 -4.51 -0.07 9.66
N ARG A 70 -3.24 -0.01 9.27
CA ARG A 70 -2.19 0.66 10.06
C ARG A 70 -2.39 2.17 10.07
N LEU A 71 -2.70 2.76 8.92
CA LEU A 71 -2.96 4.19 8.80
C LEU A 71 -4.21 4.60 9.57
N THR A 72 -5.32 3.85 9.49
CA THR A 72 -6.53 4.12 10.30
C THR A 72 -6.23 4.10 11.79
N LYS A 73 -5.46 3.12 12.27
CA LYS A 73 -5.05 3.06 13.68
C LYS A 73 -4.16 4.24 14.09
N LEU A 74 -3.32 4.71 13.17
CA LEU A 74 -2.45 5.85 13.39
C LEU A 74 -3.26 7.15 13.43
N CYS A 75 -4.25 7.31 12.56
CA CYS A 75 -5.14 8.46 12.51
C CYS A 75 -5.98 8.58 13.80
N SER A 76 -6.48 7.46 14.32
CA SER A 76 -7.20 7.44 15.61
C SER A 76 -6.30 7.61 16.85
N SER A 77 -4.99 7.86 16.68
CA SER A 77 -4.05 8.08 17.78
C SER A 77 -3.79 9.58 17.96
N GLU A 78 -3.68 10.04 19.20
CA GLU A 78 -3.27 11.42 19.59
C GLU A 78 -1.79 11.76 19.22
N ARG A 79 -1.18 11.05 18.28
CA ARG A 79 0.25 11.14 17.92
C ARG A 79 0.49 11.91 16.63
N ILE A 80 -0.58 12.36 15.99
CA ILE A 80 -0.51 13.10 14.75
C ILE A 80 -1.04 14.51 15.00
N PRO A 81 -0.28 15.55 14.61
CA PRO A 81 -0.77 16.92 14.63
C PRO A 81 -2.08 17.05 13.87
N HIS A 82 -3.06 17.79 14.41
CA HIS A 82 -4.39 17.91 13.80
C HIS A 82 -4.37 18.33 12.34
N HIS A 83 -3.43 19.21 11.94
CA HIS A 83 -3.29 19.64 10.55
C HIS A 83 -2.86 18.54 9.57
N LEU A 84 -2.32 17.42 10.05
CA LEU A 84 -1.93 16.26 9.23
C LEU A 84 -2.97 15.13 9.25
N ILE A 85 -3.99 15.22 10.12
CA ILE A 85 -5.05 14.21 10.20
C ILE A 85 -5.83 14.17 8.89
N GLU A 86 -6.21 15.32 8.35
CA GLU A 86 -6.95 15.40 7.08
C GLU A 86 -6.16 14.78 5.92
N ALA A 87 -4.86 15.09 5.83
CA ALA A 87 -3.99 14.50 4.82
C ALA A 87 -3.88 12.98 4.98
N LEU A 88 -3.80 12.47 6.22
CA LEU A 88 -3.76 11.04 6.48
C LEU A 88 -5.09 10.35 6.17
N ASP A 89 -6.21 10.97 6.50
CA ASP A 89 -7.55 10.47 6.16
C ASP A 89 -7.76 10.41 4.65
N ASP A 90 -7.28 11.39 3.90
CA ASP A 90 -7.29 11.36 2.45
C ASP A 90 -6.48 10.16 1.89
N VAL A 91 -5.32 9.84 2.47
CA VAL A 91 -4.59 8.61 2.11
C VAL A 91 -5.41 7.36 2.43
N ILE A 92 -6.04 7.31 3.61
CA ILE A 92 -6.88 6.17 4.01
C ILE A 92 -7.99 5.99 3.00
N MET A 93 -8.75 7.04 2.68
CA MET A 93 -9.87 7.00 1.72
C MET A 93 -9.45 6.67 0.30
N THR A 94 -8.21 7.01 -0.09
CA THR A 94 -7.65 6.61 -1.40
C THR A 94 -7.52 5.09 -1.54
N ILE A 95 -7.27 4.35 -0.46
CA ILE A 95 -7.19 2.87 -0.49
C ILE A 95 -8.60 2.30 -0.26
N PRO A 96 -9.22 1.54 -1.18
CA PRO A 96 -10.52 0.91 -0.95
C PRO A 96 -10.62 0.11 0.36
N ASN A 97 -11.83 0.06 0.92
CA ASN A 97 -12.04 -0.52 2.25
C ASN A 97 -12.21 -2.04 2.24
N SER A 98 -12.44 -2.62 1.06
CA SER A 98 -12.61 -4.06 0.89
C SER A 98 -11.57 -4.66 -0.06
N LYS A 99 -11.23 -5.93 0.20
CA LYS A 99 -10.40 -6.72 -0.72
C LYS A 99 -11.10 -6.95 -2.06
N SER A 100 -12.43 -6.94 -2.10
CA SER A 100 -13.20 -7.15 -3.34
C SER A 100 -13.00 -5.97 -4.27
N GLU A 101 -13.22 -4.74 -3.78
CA GLU A 101 -12.99 -3.52 -4.56
C GLU A 101 -11.57 -3.48 -5.13
N LEU A 102 -10.56 -3.82 -4.31
CA LEU A 102 -9.17 -3.90 -4.77
C LEU A 102 -8.92 -4.99 -5.84
N ARG A 103 -9.70 -6.08 -5.83
CA ARG A 103 -9.60 -7.16 -6.83
C ARG A 103 -10.26 -6.79 -8.15
N ASP A 104 -11.29 -5.97 -8.09
CA ASP A 104 -12.03 -5.50 -9.26
C ASP A 104 -11.28 -4.37 -9.99
N MET A 105 -10.29 -3.76 -9.34
CA MET A 105 -9.39 -2.76 -9.95
C MET A 105 -8.41 -3.39 -10.96
N SER A 106 -8.13 -2.65 -12.03
CA SER A 106 -7.05 -3.02 -12.94
C SER A 106 -5.68 -2.87 -12.26
N VAL A 107 -4.67 -3.58 -12.77
CA VAL A 107 -3.28 -3.46 -12.29
C VAL A 107 -2.77 -2.02 -12.44
N ASP A 108 -3.16 -1.32 -13.51
CA ASP A 108 -2.73 0.06 -13.76
C ASP A 108 -3.40 1.06 -12.79
N ASP A 109 -4.66 0.83 -12.41
CA ASP A 109 -5.34 1.64 -11.39
C ASP A 109 -4.71 1.42 -10.00
N LEU A 110 -4.37 0.16 -9.68
CA LEU A 110 -3.66 -0.17 -8.44
C LEU A 110 -2.27 0.48 -8.39
N TYR A 111 -1.56 0.59 -9.52
CA TYR A 111 -0.29 1.34 -9.56
C TYR A 111 -0.48 2.81 -9.24
N ARG A 112 -1.43 3.48 -9.91
CA ARG A 112 -1.70 4.90 -9.69
C ARG A 112 -2.13 5.18 -8.25
N LEU A 113 -2.94 4.30 -7.69
CA LEU A 113 -3.33 4.36 -6.28
C LEU A 113 -2.11 4.25 -5.35
N ILE A 114 -1.24 3.24 -5.57
CA ILE A 114 -0.04 3.05 -4.76
C ILE A 114 0.90 4.27 -4.85
N GLU A 115 1.13 4.79 -6.06
CA GLU A 115 1.98 5.97 -6.27
C GLU A 115 1.42 7.20 -5.56
N SER A 116 0.12 7.46 -5.69
CA SER A 116 -0.57 8.54 -4.98
C SER A 116 -0.42 8.41 -3.46
N CYS A 117 -0.65 7.21 -2.90
CA CYS A 117 -0.47 6.96 -1.47
C CYS A 117 0.98 7.18 -1.02
N ILE A 118 1.98 6.74 -1.81
CA ILE A 118 3.39 6.95 -1.48
C ILE A 118 3.72 8.45 -1.46
N GLN A 119 3.27 9.21 -2.45
CA GLN A 119 3.49 10.65 -2.53
C GLN A 119 2.90 11.38 -1.32
N LYS A 120 1.62 11.14 -1.02
CA LYS A 120 0.93 11.77 0.12
C LYS A 120 1.58 11.38 1.46
N LEU A 121 1.94 10.11 1.67
CA LEU A 121 2.61 9.69 2.91
C LEU A 121 4.02 10.26 3.04
N THR A 122 4.74 10.44 1.93
CA THR A 122 6.07 11.08 1.94
C THR A 122 5.96 12.56 2.29
N TYR A 123 4.91 13.24 1.81
CA TYR A 123 4.58 14.61 2.21
C TYR A 123 4.29 14.68 3.71
N ILE A 124 3.36 13.86 4.23
CA ILE A 124 3.01 13.83 5.65
C ILE A 124 4.24 13.57 6.52
N ARG A 125 5.13 12.68 6.07
CA ARG A 125 6.39 12.41 6.78
C ARG A 125 7.28 13.64 6.86
N SER A 126 7.44 14.35 5.75
CA SER A 126 8.26 15.57 5.70
C SER A 126 7.71 16.65 6.64
N GLU A 127 6.38 16.81 6.69
CA GLU A 127 5.72 17.72 7.64
C GLU A 127 5.92 17.29 9.10
N LEU A 128 5.84 16.00 9.40
CA LEU A 128 6.13 15.49 10.75
C LEU A 128 7.59 15.72 11.15
N GLU A 129 8.54 15.55 10.22
CA GLU A 129 9.96 15.83 10.47
C GLU A 129 10.15 17.32 10.83
N LEU A 130 9.52 18.23 10.08
CA LEU A 130 9.56 19.68 10.37
C LEU A 130 8.93 20.03 11.72
N TYR A 131 7.77 19.44 12.04
CA TYR A 131 7.09 19.67 13.32
C TYR A 131 7.93 19.22 14.52
N ASN A 132 8.63 18.08 14.42
CA ASN A 132 9.47 17.56 15.50
C ASN A 132 10.78 18.36 15.71
N ILE A 133 11.13 19.27 14.80
CA ILE A 133 12.31 20.15 14.89
C ILE A 133 11.95 21.50 15.53
N GLN A 134 10.67 21.86 15.60
CA GLN A 134 10.24 23.08 16.27
C GLN A 134 10.40 22.94 17.80
N PRO A 135 11.11 23.89 18.46
CA PRO A 135 11.48 23.82 19.88
C PRO A 135 10.30 23.96 20.84
#